data_AF-A0AB37JL55-F1
#
_entry.id   AF-A0AB37JL55-F1
#
_cell.length_a   1.000
_cell.length_b   1.000
_cell.length_c   1.000
_cell.angle_alpha   90.00
_cell.angle_beta   90.00
_cell.angle_gamma   90.00
#
_symmetry.space_group_name_H-M   'P 1'
#
loop_
_entity.id
_entity.type
_entity.pdbx_description
1 polymer ?
#
loop_
_entity_poly.entity_id
_entity_poly.type
_entity_poly.pdbx_seq_one_letter_code
_entity_poly.pdbx_strand_id
1 'polypeptide(L)'
;MKKLITYDPEIQMAYLYVIPFTSEIEIESTEELEENPKLNLDIDQFDRIVGIEFFGENASKLKGLTNRSKIYIKKTSNDNNYIYSFRVSQENHLQKVAFHHVVFYFADKKYEEFIGFDIIKPSLYGYEILDSLSEC
;
A
#
# COMPACT_ATOMS: atom_id res chain seq x y z
N MET A 1 -16.53 -8.99 5.57
CA MET A 1 -15.25 -8.27 5.47
C MET A 1 -15.39 -7.18 4.43
N LYS A 2 -14.95 -5.96 4.74
CA LYS A 2 -14.76 -4.93 3.70
C LYS A 2 -13.71 -5.43 2.70
N LYS A 3 -13.85 -5.06 1.43
CA LYS A 3 -12.82 -5.30 0.42
C LYS A 3 -11.56 -4.53 0.82
N LEU A 4 -10.38 -5.14 0.63
CA LEU A 4 -9.11 -4.45 0.87
C LEU A 4 -8.89 -3.32 -0.12
N ILE A 5 -9.36 -3.49 -1.36
CA ILE A 5 -9.26 -2.48 -2.41
C ILE A 5 -10.66 -2.10 -2.87
N THR A 6 -10.96 -0.81 -2.85
CA THR A 6 -12.16 -0.23 -3.46
C THR A 6 -11.76 0.71 -4.59
N TYR A 7 -12.67 0.92 -5.53
CA TYR A 7 -12.50 1.86 -6.62
C TYR A 7 -13.85 2.53 -6.89
N ASP A 8 -13.86 3.86 -6.88
CA ASP A 8 -15.00 4.69 -7.22
C ASP A 8 -14.79 5.26 -8.64
N PRO A 9 -15.60 4.85 -9.64
CA PRO A 9 -15.47 5.35 -11.00
C PRO A 9 -15.96 6.80 -11.18
N GLU A 10 -16.81 7.33 -10.31
CA GLU A 10 -17.39 8.67 -10.45
C GLU A 10 -16.35 9.74 -10.13
N ILE A 11 -15.57 9.51 -9.08
CA ILE A 11 -14.51 10.44 -8.62
C ILE A 11 -13.09 9.96 -8.97
N GLN A 12 -12.95 8.83 -9.67
CA GLN A 12 -11.67 8.21 -10.05
C GLN A 12 -10.70 8.08 -8.87
N MET A 13 -11.22 7.54 -7.77
CA MET A 13 -10.48 7.34 -6.53
C MET A 13 -10.44 5.85 -6.19
N ALA A 14 -9.28 5.35 -5.77
CA ALA A 14 -9.17 4.03 -5.19
C ALA A 14 -8.73 4.14 -3.74
N TYR A 15 -9.18 3.22 -2.91
CA TYR A 15 -8.70 3.11 -1.54
C TYR A 15 -8.16 1.71 -1.32
N LEU A 16 -6.98 1.62 -0.71
CA LEU A 16 -6.38 0.36 -0.25
C LEU A 16 -6.27 0.38 1.27
N TYR A 17 -6.91 -0.59 1.91
CA TYR A 17 -6.62 -0.97 3.29
C TYR A 17 -5.34 -1.81 3.32
N VAL A 18 -4.28 -1.30 3.95
CA VAL A 18 -2.98 -1.99 4.07
C VAL A 18 -3.13 -3.28 4.89
N ILE A 19 -4.00 -3.23 5.91
CA ILE A 19 -4.48 -4.36 6.71
C ILE A 19 -5.99 -4.25 6.88
N PRO A 20 -6.72 -5.33 7.21
CA PRO A 20 -8.17 -5.26 7.37
C PRO A 20 -8.54 -4.24 8.45
N PHE A 21 -9.45 -3.31 8.14
CA PHE A 21 -9.85 -2.28 9.10
C PHE A 21 -10.64 -2.88 10.26
N THR A 22 -10.18 -2.66 11.49
CA THR A 22 -10.83 -3.09 12.74
C THR A 22 -11.15 -1.88 13.62
N SER A 23 -11.93 -2.08 14.68
CA SER A 23 -12.23 -1.02 15.67
C SER A 23 -11.01 -0.58 16.49
N GLU A 24 -9.88 -1.27 16.37
CA GLU A 24 -8.63 -0.93 17.08
C GLU A 24 -7.78 0.06 16.29
N ILE A 25 -8.09 0.30 15.02
CA ILE A 25 -7.38 1.26 14.17
C ILE A 25 -8.04 2.63 14.31
N GLU A 26 -7.27 3.61 14.78
CA GLU A 26 -7.67 5.01 14.88
C GLU A 26 -6.74 5.84 14.00
N ILE A 27 -7.29 6.51 12.99
CA ILE A 27 -6.50 7.37 12.10
C ILE A 27 -6.13 8.63 12.88
N GLU A 28 -4.83 8.86 13.05
CA GLU A 28 -4.27 10.03 13.72
C GLU A 28 -4.07 11.18 12.73
N SER A 29 -3.56 10.88 11.54
CA SER A 29 -3.40 11.84 10.45
C SER A 29 -3.66 11.20 9.08
N THR A 30 -4.01 12.05 8.11
CA THR A 30 -3.97 11.72 6.69
C THR A 30 -2.97 12.68 6.04
N GLU A 31 -1.94 12.12 5.41
CA GLU A 31 -0.83 12.90 4.87
C GLU A 31 -0.65 12.64 3.37
N GLU A 32 -0.41 13.71 2.62
CA GLU A 32 -0.03 13.61 1.22
C GLU A 32 1.42 13.12 1.10
N LEU A 33 1.69 12.16 0.22
CA LEU A 33 3.07 11.78 -0.08
C LEU A 33 3.74 12.91 -0.88
N GLU A 34 4.70 13.63 -0.29
CA GLU A 34 5.28 14.86 -0.87
C GLU A 34 5.74 14.69 -2.33
N GLU A 35 6.36 13.56 -2.69
CA GLU A 35 6.84 13.31 -4.05
C GLU A 35 5.72 12.95 -5.03
N ASN A 36 4.59 12.46 -4.54
CA ASN A 36 3.43 12.13 -5.37
C ASN A 36 2.12 12.56 -4.69
N PRO A 37 1.62 13.77 -5.00
CA PRO A 37 0.38 14.31 -4.41
C PRO A 37 -0.90 13.58 -4.84
N LYS A 38 -0.80 12.54 -5.66
CA LYS A 38 -1.92 11.65 -6.00
C LYS A 38 -2.05 10.47 -5.04
N LEU A 39 -1.27 10.46 -3.96
CA LEU A 39 -1.32 9.46 -2.89
C LEU A 39 -1.51 10.18 -1.55
N ASN A 40 -2.61 9.88 -0.86
CA ASN A 40 -2.78 10.22 0.56
C ASN A 40 -2.65 8.96 1.40
N LEU A 41 -2.07 9.11 2.58
CA LEU A 41 -1.65 8.03 3.46
C LEU A 41 -2.33 8.24 4.81
N ASP A 42 -3.18 7.29 5.19
CA ASP A 42 -3.81 7.30 6.51
C ASP A 42 -2.87 6.64 7.51
N ILE A 43 -2.40 7.44 8.47
CA ILE A 43 -1.47 7.04 9.51
C ILE A 43 -2.26 6.86 10.81
N ASP A 44 -2.10 5.70 11.43
CA ASP A 44 -2.78 5.40 12.69
C ASP A 44 -1.95 5.79 13.93
N GLN A 45 -2.58 5.65 15.09
CA GLN A 45 -1.99 5.97 16.40
C GLN A 45 -0.73 5.16 16.77
N PHE A 46 -0.33 4.19 15.94
CA PHE A 46 0.86 3.36 16.11
C PHE A 46 1.94 3.66 15.05
N ASP A 47 1.82 4.79 14.36
CA ASP A 47 2.78 5.22 13.33
C ASP A 47 2.77 4.29 12.09
N ARG A 48 1.61 3.69 11.78
CA ARG A 48 1.45 2.76 10.65
C ARG A 48 0.62 3.38 9.56
N ILE A 49 1.05 3.24 8.32
CA ILE A 49 0.17 3.46 7.16
C ILE A 49 -0.84 2.32 7.12
N VAL A 50 -2.12 2.61 7.37
CA VAL A 50 -3.21 1.62 7.38
C VAL A 50 -4.17 1.78 6.20
N GLY A 51 -4.14 2.95 5.56
CA GLY A 51 -4.94 3.31 4.39
C GLY A 51 -4.10 4.05 3.36
N ILE A 52 -4.41 3.84 2.08
CA ILE A 52 -3.83 4.61 0.99
C ILE A 52 -4.95 5.00 0.03
N GLU A 53 -5.13 6.30 -0.17
CA GLU A 53 -5.98 6.88 -1.20
C GLU A 53 -5.16 7.09 -2.46
N PHE A 54 -5.69 6.66 -3.60
CA PHE A 54 -5.09 6.86 -4.91
C PHE A 54 -6.02 7.72 -5.74
N PHE A 55 -5.44 8.69 -6.46
CA PHE A 55 -6.17 9.56 -7.39
C PHE A 55 -5.72 9.38 -8.84
N GLY A 56 -6.62 9.65 -9.77
CA GLY A 56 -6.33 9.71 -11.21
C GLY A 56 -5.87 8.37 -11.79
N GLU A 57 -4.78 8.39 -12.56
CA GLU A 57 -4.26 7.19 -13.24
C GLU A 57 -3.80 6.11 -12.27
N ASN A 58 -3.26 6.49 -11.10
CA ASN A 58 -2.88 5.52 -10.08
C ASN A 58 -4.11 4.81 -9.48
N ALA A 59 -5.23 5.51 -9.30
CA ALA A 59 -6.49 4.88 -8.91
C ALA A 59 -6.97 3.85 -9.94
N SER A 60 -6.87 4.20 -11.22
CA SER A 60 -7.32 3.34 -12.32
C SER A 60 -6.56 2.01 -12.38
N LYS A 61 -5.27 1.99 -11.99
CA LYS A 61 -4.47 0.76 -11.89
C LYS A 61 -5.04 -0.24 -10.87
N LEU A 62 -5.73 0.23 -9.84
CA LEU A 62 -6.30 -0.61 -8.79
C LEU A 62 -7.67 -1.21 -9.15
N LYS A 63 -8.34 -0.72 -10.21
CA LYS A 63 -9.67 -1.20 -10.63
C LYS A 63 -9.73 -2.72 -10.86
N GLY A 64 -8.68 -3.30 -11.43
CA GLY A 64 -8.59 -4.74 -11.67
C GLY A 64 -8.32 -5.59 -10.42
N LEU A 65 -8.03 -4.95 -9.28
CA LEU A 65 -7.56 -5.60 -8.06
C LEU A 65 -8.63 -5.66 -6.96
N THR A 66 -9.79 -5.02 -7.14
CA THR A 66 -10.83 -4.86 -6.09
C THR A 66 -11.39 -6.17 -5.53
N ASN A 67 -11.23 -7.29 -6.24
CA ASN A 67 -11.75 -8.60 -5.81
C ASN A 67 -10.67 -9.49 -5.17
N ARG A 68 -9.43 -8.99 -5.02
CA ARG A 68 -8.35 -9.74 -4.39
C ARG A 68 -8.48 -9.70 -2.86
N SER A 69 -8.43 -10.87 -2.25
CA SER A 69 -8.29 -11.05 -0.80
C SER A 69 -6.84 -11.29 -0.37
N LYS A 70 -5.99 -11.71 -1.31
CA LYS A 70 -4.54 -11.85 -1.15
C LYS A 70 -3.87 -10.83 -2.05
N ILE A 71 -3.07 -9.95 -1.47
CA ILE A 71 -2.47 -8.80 -2.16
C ILE A 71 -0.95 -8.73 -1.97
N TYR A 72 -0.40 -9.44 -0.99
CA TYR A 72 1.01 -9.42 -0.69
C TYR A 72 1.77 -10.61 -1.25
N ILE A 73 3.00 -10.36 -1.63
CA ILE A 73 4.03 -11.39 -1.82
C ILE A 73 4.98 -11.25 -0.64
N LYS A 74 5.05 -12.29 0.21
CA LYS A 74 6.03 -12.36 1.29
C LYS A 74 7.41 -12.66 0.71
N LYS A 75 8.41 -11.86 1.06
CA LYS A 75 9.79 -12.04 0.60
C LYS A 75 10.75 -11.96 1.77
N THR A 76 11.90 -12.57 1.62
CA THR A 76 13.04 -12.39 2.53
C THR A 76 13.95 -11.31 1.93
N SER A 77 14.22 -10.26 2.70
CA SER A 77 15.21 -9.24 2.37
C SER A 77 16.64 -9.78 2.54
N ASN A 78 17.63 -9.05 2.04
CA ASN A 78 19.04 -9.45 2.11
C ASN A 78 19.54 -9.65 3.55
N ASP A 79 18.93 -8.97 4.53
CA ASP A 79 19.28 -9.06 5.94
C ASP A 79 18.48 -10.17 6.68
N ASN A 80 17.91 -11.12 5.95
CA ASN A 80 17.04 -12.19 6.45
C ASN A 80 15.76 -11.72 7.16
N ASN A 81 15.36 -10.45 7.01
CA ASN A 81 14.09 -9.96 7.50
C ASN A 81 12.97 -10.17 6.47
N TYR A 82 11.77 -10.51 6.92
CA TYR A 82 10.62 -10.58 6.03
C TYR A 82 10.17 -9.19 5.60
N ILE A 83 9.76 -9.06 4.35
CA ILE A 83 9.04 -7.92 3.80
C ILE A 83 7.77 -8.40 3.12
N TYR A 84 6.76 -7.53 3.03
CA TYR A 84 5.50 -7.83 2.35
C TYR A 84 5.31 -6.84 1.22
N SER A 85 5.35 -7.35 -0.02
CA SER A 85 5.30 -6.55 -1.23
C SER A 85 3.90 -6.52 -1.82
N PHE A 86 3.32 -5.33 -1.98
CA PHE A 86 2.19 -5.10 -2.87
C PHE A 86 2.69 -4.60 -4.22
N ARG A 87 2.18 -5.13 -5.33
CA ARG A 87 2.57 -4.72 -6.70
C ARG A 87 1.35 -4.60 -7.59
N VAL A 88 1.24 -3.48 -8.30
CA VAL A 88 0.21 -3.27 -9.34
C VAL A 88 0.78 -3.51 -10.75
N SER A 89 2.10 -3.44 -10.92
CA SER A 89 2.82 -3.81 -12.15
C SER A 89 4.09 -4.61 -11.85
N GLN A 90 4.65 -5.24 -12.88
CA GLN A 90 5.93 -6.00 -12.83
C GLN A 90 7.10 -5.18 -13.39
N GLU A 91 6.91 -3.88 -13.58
CA GLU A 91 7.95 -3.01 -14.12
C GLU A 91 9.07 -2.80 -13.10
N ASN A 92 10.27 -2.50 -13.61
CA ASN A 92 11.36 -2.08 -12.76
C ASN A 92 11.09 -0.67 -12.23
N HIS A 93 11.40 -0.43 -10.95
CA HIS A 93 11.35 0.91 -10.41
C HIS A 93 12.53 1.75 -10.91
N LEU A 94 12.28 3.03 -11.17
CA LEU A 94 13.31 4.04 -11.35
C LEU A 94 13.49 4.90 -10.10
N GLN A 95 12.46 5.01 -9.27
CA GLN A 95 12.46 5.78 -8.04
C GLN A 95 11.79 5.03 -6.89
N LYS A 96 12.17 5.41 -5.67
CA LYS A 96 11.52 4.94 -4.44
C LYS A 96 11.47 6.04 -3.40
N VAL A 97 10.46 5.97 -2.54
CA VAL A 97 10.28 6.87 -1.38
C VAL A 97 10.03 6.01 -0.15
N ALA A 98 10.73 6.30 0.95
CA ALA A 98 10.50 5.63 2.23
C ALA A 98 9.71 6.57 3.15
N PHE A 99 8.59 6.09 3.68
CA PHE A 99 7.70 6.85 4.54
C PHE A 99 6.98 5.89 5.51
N HIS A 100 6.97 6.18 6.81
CA HIS A 100 6.33 5.39 7.87
C HIS A 100 6.47 3.85 7.70
N HIS A 101 7.72 3.37 7.67
CA HIS A 101 8.04 1.93 7.54
C HIS A 101 7.50 1.23 6.29
N VAL A 102 7.14 2.02 5.27
CA VAL A 102 6.74 1.57 3.94
C VAL A 102 7.68 2.19 2.90
N VAL A 103 8.02 1.42 1.87
CA VAL A 103 8.79 1.91 0.72
C VAL A 103 7.92 1.87 -0.52
N PHE A 104 7.59 3.02 -1.08
CA PHE A 104 6.84 3.21 -2.31
C PHE A 104 7.78 3.14 -3.51
N TYR A 105 7.31 2.56 -4.62
CA TYR A 105 8.08 2.40 -5.83
C TYR A 105 7.35 3.02 -7.03
N PHE A 106 8.13 3.65 -7.91
CA PHE A 106 7.63 4.32 -9.11
C PHE A 106 8.45 3.94 -10.34
N ALA A 107 7.79 3.78 -11.49
CA ALA A 107 8.40 3.40 -12.76
C ALA A 107 9.06 4.58 -13.50
N ASP A 108 8.78 5.81 -13.09
CA ASP A 108 9.28 7.03 -13.73
C ASP A 108 10.15 7.86 -12.77
N LYS A 109 10.77 8.91 -13.30
CA LYS A 109 11.68 9.79 -12.52
C LYS A 109 10.97 10.90 -11.75
N LYS A 110 9.69 11.13 -12.04
CA LYS A 110 8.84 12.18 -11.45
C LYS A 110 7.87 11.62 -10.41
N TYR A 111 7.97 10.35 -10.07
CA TYR A 111 7.14 9.68 -9.07
C TYR A 111 5.65 9.60 -9.46
N GLU A 112 5.28 9.76 -10.73
CA GLU A 112 3.88 9.76 -11.17
C GLU A 112 3.32 8.34 -11.35
N GLU A 113 4.17 7.41 -11.81
CA GLU A 113 3.82 6.04 -12.19
C GLU A 113 4.03 5.07 -11.02
N PHE A 114 3.06 5.00 -10.11
CA PHE A 114 3.10 4.05 -9.00
C PHE A 114 3.09 2.60 -9.48
N ILE A 115 3.99 1.77 -8.93
CA ILE A 115 4.08 0.33 -9.23
C ILE A 115 3.82 -0.58 -8.03
N GLY A 116 3.89 -0.06 -6.80
CA GLY A 116 3.68 -0.83 -5.58
C GLY A 116 4.43 -0.29 -4.38
N PHE A 117 4.33 -1.00 -3.25
CA PHE A 117 5.08 -0.69 -2.04
C PHE A 117 5.54 -1.94 -1.30
N ASP A 118 6.50 -1.78 -0.40
CA ASP A 118 6.92 -2.81 0.55
C ASP A 118 6.70 -2.34 1.99
N ILE A 119 6.10 -3.20 2.81
CA ILE A 119 6.12 -3.06 4.27
C ILE A 119 7.46 -3.60 4.76
N ILE A 120 8.32 -2.72 5.28
CA ILE A 120 9.69 -3.06 5.71
C ILE A 120 9.82 -3.32 7.21
N LYS A 121 8.76 -3.05 8.00
CA LYS A 121 8.68 -3.38 9.43
C LYS A 121 7.39 -4.16 9.75
N PRO A 122 7.27 -5.44 9.31
CA PRO A 122 6.01 -6.18 9.40
C PRO A 122 5.54 -6.45 10.83
N SER A 123 6.44 -6.40 11.82
CA SER A 123 6.11 -6.58 13.22
C SER A 123 5.11 -5.54 13.75
N LEU A 124 5.02 -4.35 13.15
CA LEU A 124 4.01 -3.34 13.50
C LEU A 124 2.60 -3.70 13.05
N TYR A 125 2.49 -4.49 11.99
CA TYR A 125 1.22 -4.86 11.35
C TYR A 125 0.72 -6.24 11.78
N GLY A 126 1.58 -7.05 12.39
CA GLY A 126 1.30 -8.43 12.79
C GLY A 126 1.54 -9.42 11.65
N TYR A 127 2.48 -10.34 11.87
CA TYR A 127 2.86 -11.35 10.86
C TYR A 127 1.68 -12.23 10.45
N GLU A 128 0.83 -12.66 11.38
CA GLU A 128 -0.34 -13.49 11.08
C GLU A 128 -1.33 -12.78 10.16
N ILE A 129 -1.55 -11.48 10.39
CA ILE A 129 -2.43 -10.66 9.55
C ILE A 129 -1.84 -10.57 8.15
N LEU A 130 -0.57 -10.20 8.02
CA LEU A 130 0.08 -10.06 6.72
C LEU A 130 0.20 -11.39 5.96
N ASP A 131 0.47 -12.49 6.66
CA ASP A 131 0.47 -13.85 6.10
C ASP A 131 -0.94 -14.24 5.62
N SER A 132 -1.98 -13.90 6.37
CA SER A 132 -3.37 -14.11 5.95
C SER A 132 -3.75 -13.31 4.69
N LEU A 133 -3.01 -12.24 4.36
CA LEU A 133 -3.17 -11.42 3.16
C LEU A 133 -2.15 -11.74 2.05
N SER A 134 -1.24 -12.68 2.28
CA SER A 134 -0.21 -13.05 1.31
C SER A 134 -0.65 -14.19 0.39
N GLU A 135 -0.20 -14.14 -0.86
CA GLU A 135 -0.22 -15.28 -1.78
C GLU A 135 0.66 -16.41 -1.20
N CYS A 136 0.21 -17.67 -1.34
CA CYS A 136 0.90 -18.85 -0.83
C CYS A 136 2.16 -19.20 -1.63
#